data_AF-A0A0C2FS86-F1
#
_entry.id   AF-A0A0C2FS86-F1
#
_cell.length_a   1.000
_cell.length_b   1.000
_cell.length_c   1.000
_cell.angle_alpha   90.00
_cell.angle_beta   90.00
_cell.angle_gamma   90.00
#
_symmetry.space_group_name_H-M   'P 1'
#
loop_
_entity.id
_entity.type
_entity.pdbx_description
1 polymer ?
#
loop_
_entity_poly.entity_id
_entity_poly.type
_entity_poly.pdbx_seq_one_letter_code
_entity_poly.pdbx_strand_id
1 'polypeptide(L)'
;QYNGVFQEQLHQNIVEEVEDEGNTLGDHIHYIPHQAVLTPHKTTTKLRIVFDASAHYRDCPSLNDALHRGPVILPQLYGLMLRFRIGKVAIISDVEKAFLQVRLPERDRDATRCLWLRDHKSPPDQENILVFRFTRVTFGLLSSPFLLAVTTHYHLDQYEDDRILVKEIKENLYVDNLLLTADTVEDAIKVYSRTKEMFNALNMNLREFVSNEQDLMSAIASHDKSAEVTPKVLGIKWDSTHDEIQVSCVIPAQEQVTKGKIASSVASIYDPMGWMLPLSHRAKLFLQSLWKAQFE
;
A
#
# COMPACT_ATOMS: atom_id res chain seq x y z
N GLN A 1 -21.93 -1.27 8.39
CA GLN A 1 -20.66 -1.61 7.69
C GLN A 1 -19.47 -0.90 8.33
N TYR A 2 -19.45 0.44 8.39
CA TYR A 2 -18.37 1.21 9.02
C TYR A 2 -18.05 0.76 10.46
N ASN A 3 -19.07 0.68 11.32
CA ASN A 3 -18.92 0.13 12.68
C ASN A 3 -18.31 -1.28 12.69
N GLY A 4 -18.68 -2.13 11.73
CA GLY A 4 -18.14 -3.49 11.64
C GLY A 4 -16.63 -3.53 11.41
N VAL A 5 -16.08 -2.55 10.68
CA VAL A 5 -14.62 -2.43 10.49
C VAL A 5 -13.93 -2.08 11.80
N PHE A 6 -14.47 -1.15 12.60
CA PHE A 6 -13.93 -0.86 13.93
C PHE A 6 -13.98 -2.07 14.86
N GLN A 7 -15.09 -2.81 14.87
CA GLN A 7 -15.21 -4.04 15.67
C GLN A 7 -14.21 -5.11 15.23
N GLU A 8 -13.97 -5.27 13.93
CA GLU A 8 -12.94 -6.17 13.42
C GLU A 8 -11.54 -5.73 13.84
N GLN A 9 -11.23 -4.42 13.73
CA GLN A 9 -9.93 -3.88 14.13
C GLN A 9 -9.66 -4.03 15.63
N LEU A 10 -10.68 -3.84 16.48
CA LEU A 10 -10.59 -4.11 17.91
C LEU A 10 -10.31 -5.60 18.16
N HIS A 11 -11.08 -6.50 17.54
CA HIS A 11 -10.89 -7.93 17.71
C HIS A 11 -9.49 -8.42 17.26
N GLN A 12 -8.92 -7.80 16.22
CA GLN A 12 -7.58 -8.09 15.72
C GLN A 12 -6.46 -7.39 16.53
N ASN A 13 -6.80 -6.64 17.58
CA ASN A 13 -5.87 -5.76 18.32
C ASN A 13 -5.08 -4.87 17.35
N ILE A 14 -5.75 -4.26 16.38
CA ILE A 14 -5.21 -3.20 15.51
C ILE A 14 -5.40 -1.84 16.16
N VAL A 15 -6.56 -1.65 16.79
CA VAL A 15 -6.85 -0.54 17.66
C VAL A 15 -7.19 -1.07 19.05
N GLU A 16 -6.99 -0.25 20.06
CA GLU A 16 -7.41 -0.49 21.44
C GLU A 16 -8.16 0.73 21.98
N GLU A 17 -9.08 0.52 22.92
CA GLU A 17 -9.81 1.59 23.62
C GLU A 17 -8.90 2.27 24.64
N VAL A 18 -9.01 3.59 24.74
CA VAL A 18 -8.36 4.39 25.77
C VAL A 18 -9.35 4.52 26.93
N GLU A 19 -9.13 3.75 28.00
CA GLU A 19 -10.07 3.65 29.14
C GLU A 19 -10.10 4.90 30.03
N ASP A 20 -8.97 5.61 30.15
CA ASP A 20 -8.84 6.85 30.91
C ASP A 20 -8.04 7.86 30.10
N GLU A 21 -8.67 8.96 29.68
CA GLU A 21 -8.01 10.01 28.90
C GLU A 21 -6.84 10.66 29.64
N GLY A 22 -6.85 10.62 30.99
CA GLY A 22 -5.75 11.08 31.84
C GLY A 22 -4.58 10.10 31.95
N ASN A 23 -4.78 8.84 31.55
CA ASN A 23 -3.75 7.80 31.56
C ASN A 23 -3.10 7.68 30.17
N THR A 24 -2.35 8.72 29.79
CA THR A 24 -1.58 8.76 28.56
C THR A 24 -0.36 7.86 28.68
N LEU A 25 -0.13 7.01 27.67
CA LEU A 25 1.10 6.22 27.55
C LEU A 25 2.24 7.05 26.93
N GLY A 26 1.92 8.12 26.22
CA GLY A 26 2.86 8.95 25.47
C GLY A 26 2.86 10.43 25.82
N ASP A 27 3.93 11.12 25.42
CA ASP A 27 4.11 12.58 25.62
C ASP A 27 3.27 13.43 24.65
N HIS A 28 2.74 12.80 23.58
CA HIS A 28 2.03 13.48 22.51
C HIS A 28 0.70 12.79 22.22
N ILE A 29 -0.37 13.58 22.22
CA ILE A 29 -1.73 13.13 21.90
C ILE A 29 -2.16 13.79 20.60
N HIS A 30 -2.65 12.99 19.65
CA HIS A 30 -3.22 13.50 18.41
C HIS A 30 -4.38 12.63 17.93
N TYR A 31 -5.41 13.28 17.40
CA TYR A 31 -6.62 12.62 16.89
C TYR A 31 -6.65 12.67 15.37
N ILE A 32 -6.47 11.51 14.74
CA ILE A 32 -6.48 11.35 13.29
C ILE A 32 -7.93 11.23 12.82
N PRO A 33 -8.42 12.16 11.97
CA PRO A 33 -9.74 12.04 11.38
C PRO A 33 -9.80 10.86 10.42
N HIS A 34 -11.00 10.30 10.27
CA HIS A 34 -11.22 9.17 9.37
C HIS A 34 -12.49 9.32 8.56
N GLN A 35 -12.49 8.75 7.36
CA GLN A 35 -13.60 8.81 6.43
C GLN A 35 -13.79 7.51 5.65
N ALA A 36 -14.99 7.31 5.11
CA ALA A 36 -15.28 6.16 4.26
C ALA A 36 -14.83 6.43 2.82
N VAL A 37 -14.08 5.51 2.25
CA VAL A 37 -13.83 5.44 0.81
C VAL A 37 -14.59 4.24 0.26
N LEU A 38 -15.52 4.51 -0.66
CA LEU A 38 -16.32 3.49 -1.32
C LEU A 38 -15.66 3.08 -2.64
N THR A 39 -15.38 1.79 -2.77
CA THR A 39 -14.88 1.19 -4.01
C THR A 39 -15.85 0.09 -4.46
N PRO A 40 -17.03 0.45 -5.01
CA PRO A 40 -18.11 -0.49 -5.29
C PRO A 40 -17.74 -1.58 -6.31
N HIS A 41 -16.76 -1.30 -7.18
CA HIS A 41 -16.26 -2.24 -8.19
C HIS A 41 -15.31 -3.31 -7.61
N LYS A 42 -14.84 -3.17 -6.37
CA LYS A 42 -14.03 -4.22 -5.72
C LYS A 42 -14.93 -5.30 -5.15
N THR A 43 -14.59 -6.55 -5.43
CA THR A 43 -15.36 -7.73 -5.02
C THR A 43 -15.32 -7.96 -3.51
N THR A 44 -14.18 -7.72 -2.87
CA THR A 44 -13.93 -8.06 -1.46
C THR A 44 -14.18 -6.92 -0.48
N THR A 45 -13.68 -5.72 -0.76
CA THR A 45 -13.75 -4.58 0.19
C THR A 45 -14.42 -3.37 -0.46
N LYS A 46 -15.75 -3.33 -0.41
CA LYS A 46 -16.55 -2.22 -0.99
C LYS A 46 -16.45 -0.92 -0.20
N LEU A 47 -16.16 -0.99 1.10
CA LEU A 47 -15.93 0.16 1.98
C LEU A 47 -14.59 0.01 2.68
N ARG A 48 -13.75 1.05 2.62
CA ARG A 48 -12.50 1.16 3.38
C ARG A 48 -12.57 2.38 4.28
N ILE A 49 -12.03 2.28 5.48
CA ILE A 49 -11.80 3.43 6.36
C ILE A 49 -10.41 3.96 6.07
N VAL A 50 -10.31 5.25 5.75
CA VAL A 50 -9.04 5.95 5.55
C VAL A 50 -8.86 6.93 6.69
N PHE A 51 -7.69 6.86 7.33
CA PHE A 51 -7.24 7.78 8.36
C PHE A 51 -6.35 8.83 7.73
N ASP A 52 -6.67 10.10 7.92
CA ASP A 52 -5.98 11.22 7.27
C ASP A 52 -5.04 11.93 8.26
N ALA A 53 -3.81 11.43 8.34
CA ALA A 53 -2.76 12.02 9.17
C ALA A 53 -2.15 13.32 8.58
N SER A 54 -2.60 13.74 7.40
CA SER A 54 -2.24 15.02 6.78
C SER A 54 -3.29 16.09 7.04
N ALA A 55 -4.44 15.74 7.62
CA ALA A 55 -5.46 16.70 8.00
C ALA A 55 -4.94 17.65 9.09
N HIS A 56 -5.14 18.94 8.89
CA HIS A 56 -4.75 19.97 9.85
C HIS A 56 -5.68 21.19 9.76
N TYR A 57 -5.75 21.96 10.85
CA TYR A 57 -6.34 23.29 10.82
C TYR A 57 -5.46 24.26 10.01
N ARG A 58 -6.03 25.39 9.58
CA ARG A 58 -5.23 26.45 8.94
C ARG A 58 -4.14 26.90 9.92
N ASP A 59 -2.92 27.04 9.41
CA ASP A 59 -1.73 27.47 10.15
C ASP A 59 -1.27 26.55 11.30
N CYS A 60 -1.80 25.32 11.37
CA CYS A 60 -1.34 24.28 12.31
C CYS A 60 -0.66 23.14 11.54
N PRO A 61 0.38 22.49 12.12
CA PRO A 61 0.96 21.30 11.52
C PRO A 61 -0.01 20.10 11.59
N SER A 62 0.03 19.24 10.58
CA SER A 62 -0.56 17.90 10.67
C SER A 62 0.33 16.95 11.48
N LEU A 63 -0.18 15.76 11.79
CA LEU A 63 0.65 14.70 12.35
C LEU A 63 1.82 14.38 11.43
N ASN A 64 1.56 14.27 10.12
CA ASN A 64 2.61 13.99 9.14
C ASN A 64 3.69 15.06 9.07
N ASP A 65 3.38 16.34 9.34
CA ASP A 65 4.37 17.40 9.40
C ASP A 65 5.25 17.31 10.67
N ALA A 66 4.71 16.74 11.75
CA ALA A 66 5.43 16.53 13.00
C ALA A 66 6.24 15.22 13.04
N LEU A 67 5.87 14.23 12.22
CA LEU A 67 6.54 12.93 12.18
C LEU A 67 7.88 12.99 11.45
N HIS A 68 8.91 12.38 12.03
CA HIS A 68 10.15 12.13 11.30
C HIS A 68 9.97 10.97 10.32
N ARG A 69 10.10 11.25 9.01
CA ARG A 69 9.92 10.27 7.93
C ARG A 69 10.86 9.06 8.04
N GLY A 70 12.09 9.27 8.52
CA GLY A 70 13.19 8.32 8.36
C GLY A 70 13.76 8.29 6.94
N PRO A 71 14.85 7.54 6.71
CA PRO A 71 15.46 7.35 5.40
C PRO A 71 14.50 6.71 4.37
N VAL A 72 14.56 7.20 3.12
CA VAL A 72 13.83 6.58 2.01
C VAL A 72 14.61 5.36 1.50
N ILE A 73 14.24 4.18 1.98
CA ILE A 73 14.87 2.90 1.62
C ILE A 73 14.02 2.02 0.70
N LEU A 74 12.89 2.52 0.22
CA LEU A 74 12.07 1.83 -0.77
C LEU A 74 12.82 1.74 -2.11
N PRO A 75 12.80 0.58 -2.79
CA PRO A 75 13.42 0.45 -4.09
C PRO A 75 12.78 1.40 -5.11
N GLN A 76 13.59 1.85 -6.07
CA GLN A 76 13.12 2.70 -7.16
C GLN A 76 12.14 1.92 -8.05
N LEU A 77 10.96 2.49 -8.27
CA LEU A 77 9.87 1.85 -9.02
C LEU A 77 10.30 1.39 -10.43
N TYR A 78 11.07 2.20 -11.15
CA TYR A 78 11.58 1.82 -12.46
C TYR A 78 12.60 0.67 -12.37
N GLY A 79 13.41 0.62 -11.31
CA GLY A 79 14.38 -0.45 -11.08
C GLY A 79 13.70 -1.80 -10.83
N LEU A 80 12.61 -1.78 -10.06
CA LEU A 80 11.71 -2.92 -9.86
C LEU A 80 11.14 -3.43 -11.20
N MET A 81 10.57 -2.52 -12.00
CA MET A 81 9.99 -2.88 -13.31
C MET A 81 11.01 -3.46 -14.28
N LEU A 82 12.25 -2.95 -14.26
CA LEU A 82 13.34 -3.50 -15.07
C LEU A 82 13.75 -4.89 -14.59
N ARG A 83 13.97 -5.08 -13.28
CA ARG A 83 14.33 -6.39 -12.70
C ARG A 83 13.26 -7.45 -12.92
N PHE A 84 11.98 -7.05 -12.82
CA PHE A 84 10.84 -7.89 -13.15
C PHE A 84 10.89 -8.50 -14.57
N ARG A 85 11.65 -7.89 -15.50
CA ARG A 85 11.81 -8.36 -16.89
C ARG A 85 13.16 -8.98 -17.19
N ILE A 86 14.03 -9.17 -16.19
CA ILE A 86 15.35 -9.78 -16.40
C ILE A 86 15.24 -11.30 -16.55
N GLY A 87 14.54 -11.98 -15.64
CA GLY A 87 14.38 -13.44 -15.68
C GLY A 87 13.26 -13.90 -16.62
N LYS A 88 13.29 -15.18 -16.96
CA LYS A 88 12.28 -15.82 -17.83
C LYS A 88 10.97 -16.13 -17.11
N VAL A 89 11.08 -16.51 -15.84
CA VAL A 89 9.96 -16.82 -14.97
C VAL A 89 9.76 -15.67 -14.01
N ALA A 90 8.64 -14.96 -14.14
CA ALA A 90 8.27 -13.88 -13.25
C ALA A 90 7.35 -14.39 -12.14
N ILE A 91 7.51 -13.89 -10.92
CA ILE A 91 6.70 -14.22 -9.75
C ILE A 91 6.30 -12.92 -9.09
N ILE A 92 5.01 -12.69 -8.88
CA ILE A 92 4.52 -11.55 -8.10
C ILE A 92 3.67 -12.03 -6.95
N SER A 93 3.67 -11.28 -5.84
CA SER A 93 2.79 -11.54 -4.69
C SER A 93 2.52 -10.27 -3.86
N ASP A 94 1.51 -10.35 -3.00
CA ASP A 94 1.08 -9.33 -2.05
C ASP A 94 1.42 -9.76 -0.62
N VAL A 95 1.98 -8.85 0.18
CA VAL A 95 2.14 -9.01 1.62
C VAL A 95 0.84 -8.58 2.30
N GLU A 96 0.11 -9.55 2.84
CA GLU A 96 -1.18 -9.31 3.46
C GLU A 96 -1.08 -8.31 4.63
N LYS A 97 -1.78 -7.18 4.47
CA LYS A 97 -1.92 -6.15 5.51
C LYS A 97 -0.55 -5.70 6.06
N ALA A 98 0.45 -5.55 5.19
CA ALA A 98 1.87 -5.36 5.56
C ALA A 98 2.13 -4.38 6.73
N PHE A 99 1.59 -3.15 6.65
CA PHE A 99 1.75 -2.15 7.72
C PHE A 99 1.23 -2.63 9.08
N LEU A 100 0.09 -3.32 9.08
CA LEU A 100 -0.54 -3.81 10.29
C LEU A 100 0.25 -4.97 10.92
N GLN A 101 1.25 -5.54 10.26
CA GLN A 101 2.11 -6.56 10.88
C GLN A 101 3.18 -5.93 11.80
N VAL A 102 3.43 -4.62 11.68
CA VAL A 102 4.41 -3.90 12.51
C VAL A 102 3.71 -3.23 13.69
N ARG A 103 4.17 -3.50 14.91
CA ARG A 103 3.61 -2.91 16.13
C ARG A 103 4.17 -1.51 16.39
N LEU A 104 3.31 -0.64 16.93
CA LEU A 104 3.72 0.65 17.49
C LEU A 104 4.16 0.47 18.95
N PRO A 105 5.28 1.09 19.36
CA PRO A 105 5.64 1.21 20.76
C PRO A 105 4.52 1.89 21.55
N GLU A 106 4.26 1.43 22.77
CA GLU A 106 3.18 1.94 23.64
C GLU A 106 3.22 3.46 23.82
N ARG A 107 4.42 4.02 24.00
CA ARG A 107 4.67 5.46 24.14
C ARG A 107 4.26 6.31 22.92
N ASP A 108 4.15 5.69 21.74
CA ASP A 108 3.86 6.41 20.49
C ASP A 108 2.38 6.27 20.08
N ARG A 109 1.62 5.37 20.72
CA ARG A 109 0.25 5.04 20.31
C ARG A 109 -0.71 6.22 20.45
N ASP A 110 -0.53 7.06 21.47
CA ASP A 110 -1.41 8.21 21.72
C ASP A 110 -1.31 9.30 20.64
N ALA A 111 -0.25 9.31 19.82
CA ALA A 111 -0.17 10.16 18.64
C ALA A 111 -1.09 9.68 17.49
N THR A 112 -1.72 8.52 17.63
CA THR A 112 -2.55 7.88 16.60
C THR A 112 -3.99 7.64 17.06
N ARG A 113 -4.50 8.47 17.97
CA ARG A 113 -5.88 8.34 18.45
C ARG A 113 -6.88 8.58 17.33
N CYS A 114 -8.07 8.01 17.44
CA CYS A 114 -9.21 8.31 16.59
C CYS A 114 -10.50 8.17 17.40
N LEU A 115 -11.56 8.84 16.96
CA LEU A 115 -12.85 8.85 17.66
C LEU A 115 -13.80 7.83 17.04
N TRP A 116 -14.63 7.19 17.84
CA TRP A 116 -15.74 6.42 17.34
C TRP A 116 -16.95 6.54 18.28
N LEU A 117 -18.01 5.78 18.02
CA LEU A 117 -19.23 5.80 18.82
C LEU A 117 -19.46 4.45 19.49
N ARG A 118 -19.85 4.49 20.76
CA ARG A 118 -20.27 3.31 21.54
C ARG A 118 -21.52 2.70 20.93
N ASP A 119 -22.52 3.54 20.69
CA ASP A 119 -23.67 3.24 19.83
C ASP A 119 -23.63 4.10 18.56
N HIS A 120 -23.20 3.47 17.47
CA HIS A 120 -23.17 4.06 16.12
C HIS A 120 -24.54 4.46 15.55
N LYS A 121 -25.65 4.13 16.22
CA LYS A 121 -27.01 4.54 15.83
C LYS A 121 -27.48 5.79 16.57
N SER A 122 -26.77 6.19 17.63
CA SER A 122 -27.07 7.37 18.43
C SER A 122 -26.16 8.55 18.05
N PRO A 123 -26.57 9.80 18.31
CA PRO A 123 -25.75 10.98 18.03
C PRO A 123 -24.40 10.98 18.77
N PRO A 124 -23.38 11.71 18.26
CA PRO A 124 -22.12 11.89 18.98
C PRO A 124 -22.30 12.85 20.16
N ASP A 125 -22.40 12.31 21.37
CA ASP A 125 -22.35 13.06 22.63
C ASP A 125 -21.21 12.55 23.53
N GLN A 126 -20.95 13.23 24.66
CA GLN A 126 -19.83 12.90 25.54
C GLN A 126 -19.89 11.48 26.12
N GLU A 127 -21.09 10.91 26.31
CA GLU A 127 -21.25 9.56 26.88
C GLU A 127 -21.17 8.47 25.78
N ASN A 128 -21.43 8.87 24.53
CA ASN A 128 -21.43 7.99 23.37
C ASN A 128 -20.11 8.01 22.58
N ILE A 129 -19.18 8.92 22.85
CA ILE A 129 -17.86 8.96 22.18
C ILE A 129 -16.92 7.93 22.80
N LEU A 130 -16.21 7.20 21.93
CA LEU A 130 -15.09 6.34 22.27
C LEU A 130 -13.80 6.92 21.70
N VAL A 131 -12.71 6.75 22.44
CA VAL A 131 -11.36 7.05 21.97
C VAL A 131 -10.64 5.73 21.73
N PHE A 132 -10.24 5.50 20.49
CA PHE A 132 -9.35 4.41 20.12
C PHE A 132 -7.96 4.94 19.82
N ARG A 133 -6.95 4.08 19.90
CA ARG A 133 -5.60 4.34 19.38
C ARG A 133 -5.04 3.12 18.68
N PHE A 134 -4.15 3.32 17.71
CA PHE A 134 -3.53 2.21 17.02
C PHE A 134 -2.43 1.55 17.82
N THR A 135 -2.39 0.22 17.76
CA THR A 135 -1.30 -0.59 18.34
C THR A 135 -0.29 -1.03 17.28
N ARG A 136 -0.58 -0.75 16.01
CA ARG A 136 0.18 -1.15 14.82
C ARG A 136 0.38 0.03 13.90
N VAL A 137 1.41 -0.02 13.08
CA VAL A 137 1.69 0.99 12.06
C VAL A 137 0.54 1.00 11.05
N THR A 138 0.04 2.19 10.71
CA THR A 138 -1.11 2.35 9.82
C THR A 138 -0.72 2.95 8.48
N PHE A 139 -1.55 2.71 7.47
CA PHE A 139 -1.42 3.43 6.21
C PHE A 139 -1.74 4.92 6.40
N GLY A 140 -0.96 5.80 5.76
CA GLY A 140 -1.19 7.24 5.77
C GLY A 140 -0.24 8.04 6.66
N LEU A 141 0.50 7.40 7.57
CA LEU A 141 1.57 8.09 8.31
C LEU A 141 2.84 8.21 7.45
N LEU A 142 3.51 9.35 7.55
CA LEU A 142 4.71 9.68 6.81
C LEU A 142 5.86 8.67 7.04
N SER A 143 5.98 8.17 8.27
CA SER A 143 7.03 7.23 8.69
C SER A 143 6.70 5.76 8.40
N SER A 144 5.44 5.41 8.12
CA SER A 144 5.00 4.02 7.95
C SER A 144 5.81 3.23 6.92
N PRO A 145 6.12 3.77 5.72
CA PRO A 145 6.90 3.03 4.73
C PRO A 145 8.31 2.68 5.21
N PHE A 146 8.96 3.60 5.94
CA PHE A 146 10.27 3.36 6.52
C PHE A 146 10.20 2.30 7.63
N LEU A 147 9.24 2.41 8.55
CA LEU A 147 9.06 1.46 9.65
C LEU A 147 8.80 0.04 9.16
N LEU A 148 7.97 -0.11 8.12
CA LEU A 148 7.74 -1.41 7.48
C LEU A 148 9.04 -1.95 6.86
N ALA A 149 9.69 -1.16 6.01
CA ALA A 149 10.89 -1.61 5.29
C ALA A 149 12.03 -1.98 6.25
N VAL A 150 12.31 -1.17 7.26
CA VAL A 150 13.43 -1.43 8.20
C VAL A 150 13.15 -2.66 9.06
N THR A 151 11.91 -2.86 9.50
CA THR A 151 11.52 -4.04 10.28
C THR A 151 11.67 -5.31 9.44
N THR A 152 11.13 -5.30 8.22
CA THR A 152 11.28 -6.44 7.29
C THR A 152 12.75 -6.71 6.97
N HIS A 153 13.54 -5.66 6.71
CA HIS A 153 14.96 -5.82 6.40
C HIS A 153 15.74 -6.42 7.55
N TYR A 154 15.50 -5.96 8.78
CA TYR A 154 16.17 -6.45 9.99
C TYR A 154 15.99 -7.95 10.18
N HIS A 155 14.77 -8.45 9.96
CA HIS A 155 14.52 -9.87 10.10
C HIS A 155 15.03 -10.69 8.91
N LEU A 156 14.94 -10.17 7.68
CA LEU A 156 15.52 -10.84 6.51
C LEU A 156 17.05 -10.95 6.62
N ASP A 157 17.73 -10.00 7.26
CA ASP A 157 19.18 -10.06 7.50
C ASP A 157 19.62 -11.21 8.41
N GLN A 158 18.70 -11.87 9.11
CA GLN A 158 19.01 -13.05 9.93
C GLN A 158 19.23 -14.31 9.09
N TYR A 159 18.88 -14.31 7.79
CA TYR A 159 19.04 -15.44 6.88
C TYR A 159 20.39 -15.39 6.16
N GLU A 160 21.47 -15.60 6.92
CA GLU A 160 22.84 -15.47 6.40
C GLU A 160 23.22 -16.49 5.30
N ASP A 161 22.57 -17.65 5.28
CA ASP A 161 22.82 -18.69 4.27
C ASP A 161 22.12 -18.37 2.93
N ASP A 162 21.11 -17.49 2.94
CA ASP A 162 20.29 -17.12 1.78
C ASP A 162 20.56 -15.68 1.31
N ARG A 163 21.76 -15.13 1.54
CA ARG A 163 22.10 -13.72 1.27
C ARG A 163 21.72 -13.22 -0.12
N ILE A 164 21.82 -14.09 -1.14
CA ILE A 164 21.46 -13.74 -2.52
C ILE A 164 19.95 -13.49 -2.63
N LEU A 165 19.14 -14.45 -2.17
CA LEU A 165 17.68 -14.33 -2.19
C LEU A 165 17.20 -13.18 -1.30
N VAL A 166 17.80 -13.02 -0.11
CA VAL A 166 17.50 -11.89 0.79
C VAL A 166 17.73 -10.55 0.09
N LYS A 167 18.85 -10.41 -0.62
CA LYS A 167 19.14 -9.20 -1.38
C LYS A 167 18.12 -8.98 -2.49
N GLU A 168 17.77 -10.02 -3.24
CA GLU A 168 16.74 -9.95 -4.28
C GLU A 168 15.38 -9.55 -3.73
N ILE A 169 14.95 -10.12 -2.61
CA ILE A 169 13.70 -9.75 -1.93
C ILE A 169 13.74 -8.27 -1.55
N LYS A 170 14.82 -7.79 -0.92
CA LYS A 170 14.93 -6.39 -0.49
C LYS A 170 14.94 -5.41 -1.65
N GLU A 171 15.61 -5.75 -2.74
CA GLU A 171 15.64 -4.93 -3.95
C GLU A 171 14.32 -4.95 -4.72
N ASN A 172 13.47 -5.95 -4.49
CA ASN A 172 12.23 -6.13 -5.22
C ASN A 172 10.94 -6.12 -4.38
N LEU A 173 11.02 -5.76 -3.10
CA LEU A 173 9.88 -5.53 -2.23
C LEU A 173 9.52 -4.04 -2.23
N TYR A 174 8.35 -3.70 -2.77
CA TYR A 174 7.80 -2.35 -2.76
C TYR A 174 6.57 -2.29 -1.86
N VAL A 175 6.78 -1.89 -0.61
CA VAL A 175 5.73 -1.83 0.43
C VAL A 175 5.11 -3.22 0.64
N ASP A 176 3.98 -3.48 0.00
CA ASP A 176 3.22 -4.73 0.04
C ASP A 176 3.42 -5.59 -1.22
N ASN A 177 4.00 -5.06 -2.30
CA ASN A 177 4.17 -5.80 -3.55
C ASN A 177 5.59 -6.41 -3.62
N LEU A 178 5.68 -7.73 -3.76
CA LEU A 178 6.94 -8.43 -3.98
C LEU A 178 7.02 -8.93 -5.41
N LEU A 179 8.11 -8.61 -6.10
CA LEU A 179 8.40 -9.06 -7.46
C LEU A 179 9.67 -9.92 -7.44
N LEU A 180 9.64 -11.13 -7.97
CA LEU A 180 10.81 -12.00 -8.06
C LEU A 180 10.89 -12.58 -9.46
N THR A 181 12.07 -13.06 -9.83
CA THR A 181 12.29 -13.68 -11.14
C THR A 181 13.26 -14.84 -11.03
N ALA A 182 13.17 -15.80 -11.94
CA ALA A 182 14.12 -16.90 -12.09
C ALA A 182 14.31 -17.26 -13.58
N ASP A 183 15.39 -17.98 -13.89
CA ASP A 183 15.68 -18.42 -15.27
C ASP A 183 15.10 -19.79 -15.62
N THR A 184 14.75 -20.58 -14.61
CA THR A 184 14.18 -21.93 -14.73
C THR A 184 12.98 -22.08 -13.80
N VAL A 185 12.06 -22.98 -14.14
CA VAL A 185 10.89 -23.28 -13.30
C VAL A 185 11.34 -23.90 -11.97
N GLU A 186 12.35 -24.76 -11.98
CA GLU A 186 12.87 -25.41 -10.78
C GLU A 186 13.42 -24.39 -9.79
N ASP A 187 14.17 -23.39 -10.26
CA ASP A 187 14.68 -22.33 -9.40
C ASP A 187 13.56 -21.39 -8.96
N ALA A 188 12.57 -21.13 -9.80
CA ALA A 188 11.38 -20.35 -9.44
C ALA A 188 10.60 -20.99 -8.28
N ILE A 189 10.43 -22.32 -8.29
CA ILE A 189 9.77 -23.08 -7.21
C ILE A 189 10.56 -22.96 -5.90
N LYS A 190 11.90 -23.02 -5.95
CA LYS A 190 12.75 -22.85 -4.77
C LYS A 190 12.65 -21.43 -4.22
N VAL A 191 12.74 -20.42 -5.09
CA VAL A 191 12.61 -19.00 -4.74
C VAL A 191 11.26 -18.74 -4.08
N TYR A 192 10.16 -19.22 -4.68
CA TYR A 192 8.81 -19.14 -4.10
C TYR A 192 8.76 -19.76 -2.70
N SER A 193 9.16 -21.03 -2.58
CA SER A 193 9.04 -21.79 -1.33
C SER A 193 9.85 -21.13 -0.21
N ARG A 194 11.11 -20.79 -0.51
CA ARG A 194 12.02 -20.20 0.47
C ARG A 194 11.57 -18.81 0.91
N THR A 195 11.09 -18.00 -0.03
CA THR A 195 10.54 -16.67 0.26
C THR A 195 9.29 -16.76 1.14
N LYS A 196 8.36 -17.68 0.81
CA LYS A 196 7.14 -17.89 1.60
C LYS A 196 7.47 -18.35 3.02
N GLU A 197 8.45 -19.24 3.21
CA GLU A 197 8.95 -19.65 4.52
C GLU A 197 9.50 -18.48 5.33
N MET A 198 10.37 -17.65 4.72
CA MET A 198 10.94 -16.48 5.37
C MET A 198 9.84 -15.54 5.86
N PHE A 199 8.90 -15.16 4.98
CA PHE A 199 7.81 -14.26 5.32
C PHE A 199 6.83 -14.81 6.35
N ASN A 200 6.52 -16.12 6.30
CA ASN A 200 5.72 -16.78 7.34
C ASN A 200 6.40 -16.70 8.71
N ALA A 201 7.74 -16.83 8.78
CA ALA A 201 8.49 -16.66 10.03
C ALA A 201 8.46 -15.21 10.56
N LEU A 202 8.20 -14.22 9.69
CA LEU A 202 7.94 -12.82 10.07
C LEU A 202 6.50 -12.57 10.52
N ASN A 203 5.65 -13.59 10.52
CA ASN A 203 4.20 -13.46 10.63
C ASN A 203 3.60 -12.54 9.55
N MET A 204 4.24 -12.48 8.37
CA MET A 204 3.77 -11.74 7.21
C MET A 204 3.34 -12.74 6.13
N ASN A 205 2.04 -12.85 5.87
CA ASN A 205 1.54 -13.80 4.88
C ASN A 205 1.72 -13.24 3.45
N LEU A 206 2.50 -13.91 2.60
CA LEU A 206 2.53 -13.63 1.16
C LEU A 206 1.37 -14.34 0.45
N ARG A 207 0.62 -13.66 -0.40
CA ARG A 207 -0.56 -14.21 -1.07
C ARG A 207 -0.73 -13.62 -2.47
N GLU A 208 -1.82 -13.99 -3.14
CA GLU A 208 -2.17 -13.51 -4.48
C GLU A 208 -1.03 -13.74 -5.48
N PHE A 209 -0.36 -14.89 -5.37
CA PHE A 209 0.75 -15.24 -6.24
C PHE A 209 0.27 -15.38 -7.69
N VAL A 210 1.04 -14.80 -8.62
CA VAL A 210 0.89 -14.97 -10.07
C VAL A 210 2.26 -15.16 -10.70
N SER A 211 2.31 -16.01 -11.73
CA SER A 211 3.49 -16.23 -12.56
C SER A 211 3.08 -16.42 -14.02
N ASN A 212 4.03 -16.19 -14.93
CA ASN A 212 3.90 -16.58 -16.33
C ASN A 212 4.16 -18.07 -16.60
N GLU A 213 4.65 -18.83 -15.61
CA GLU A 213 4.88 -20.26 -15.76
C GLU A 213 3.81 -21.11 -15.07
N GLN A 214 3.12 -21.94 -15.85
CA GLN A 214 2.01 -22.75 -15.37
C GLN A 214 2.46 -23.88 -14.42
N ASP A 215 3.67 -24.40 -14.62
CA ASP A 215 4.25 -25.45 -13.76
C ASP A 215 4.56 -24.89 -12.36
N LEU A 216 5.09 -23.66 -12.27
CA LEU A 216 5.21 -22.95 -11.00
C LEU A 216 3.83 -22.70 -10.38
N MET A 217 2.88 -22.17 -11.17
CA MET A 217 1.52 -21.95 -10.68
C MET A 217 0.87 -23.24 -10.16
N SER A 218 1.25 -24.41 -10.66
CA SER A 218 0.77 -25.70 -10.18
C SER A 218 1.40 -26.11 -8.84
N ALA A 219 2.64 -25.71 -8.58
CA ALA A 219 3.36 -25.95 -7.32
C ALA A 219 2.90 -25.03 -6.17
N ILE A 220 2.38 -23.85 -6.47
CA ILE A 220 1.87 -22.91 -5.45
C ILE A 220 0.59 -23.47 -4.79
N ALA A 221 0.42 -23.22 -3.49
CA ALA A 221 -0.77 -23.67 -2.77
C ALA A 221 -2.03 -22.91 -3.26
N SER A 222 -3.16 -23.60 -3.44
CA SER A 222 -4.37 -23.00 -4.04
C SER A 222 -4.90 -21.77 -3.29
N HIS A 223 -4.69 -21.66 -1.98
CA HIS A 223 -5.12 -20.51 -1.18
C HIS A 223 -4.18 -19.30 -1.29
N ASP A 224 -2.97 -19.52 -1.81
CA ASP A 224 -1.96 -18.48 -2.02
C ASP A 224 -2.01 -17.91 -3.44
N LYS A 225 -2.69 -18.58 -4.39
CA LYS A 225 -2.82 -18.14 -5.78
C LYS A 225 -3.78 -16.96 -5.88
N SER A 226 -3.46 -16.01 -6.75
CA SER A 226 -4.44 -15.02 -7.18
C SER A 226 -5.51 -15.66 -8.06
N ALA A 227 -6.74 -15.15 -7.94
CA ALA A 227 -7.81 -15.47 -8.88
C ALA A 227 -7.72 -14.68 -10.20
N GLU A 228 -6.89 -13.64 -10.25
CA GLU A 228 -6.73 -12.74 -11.38
C GLU A 228 -5.54 -13.16 -12.25
N VAL A 229 -5.81 -13.50 -13.52
CA VAL A 229 -4.79 -13.85 -14.53
C VAL A 229 -4.10 -12.62 -15.12
N THR A 230 -4.70 -11.43 -14.97
CA THR A 230 -4.17 -10.17 -15.51
C THR A 230 -3.92 -9.15 -14.39
N PRO A 231 -3.09 -9.49 -13.38
CA PRO A 231 -2.86 -8.62 -12.23
C PRO A 231 -2.18 -7.31 -12.64
N LYS A 232 -2.18 -6.35 -11.73
CA LYS A 232 -1.38 -5.13 -11.88
C LYS A 232 -0.04 -5.29 -11.20
N VAL A 233 1.04 -5.16 -11.96
CA VAL A 233 2.40 -5.03 -11.43
C VAL A 233 2.67 -3.55 -11.24
N LEU A 234 2.73 -3.12 -9.96
CA LEU A 234 3.01 -1.73 -9.58
C LEU A 234 2.11 -0.71 -10.30
N GLY A 235 0.84 -1.06 -10.53
CA GLY A 235 -0.16 -0.21 -11.17
C GLY A 235 -0.32 -0.39 -12.68
N ILE A 236 0.58 -1.11 -13.36
CA ILE A 236 0.48 -1.43 -14.80
C ILE A 236 -0.07 -2.85 -14.96
N LYS A 237 -0.98 -3.07 -15.91
CA LYS A 237 -1.53 -4.40 -16.17
C LYS A 237 -0.46 -5.32 -16.77
N TRP A 238 -0.45 -6.56 -16.34
CA TRP A 238 0.40 -7.61 -16.89
C TRP A 238 -0.45 -8.81 -17.24
N ASP A 239 -0.41 -9.26 -18.49
CA ASP A 239 -0.96 -10.54 -18.90
C ASP A 239 0.08 -11.62 -18.59
N SER A 240 -0.14 -12.37 -17.53
CA SER A 240 0.80 -13.41 -17.12
C SER A 240 0.83 -14.57 -18.12
N THR A 241 -0.22 -14.80 -18.91
CA THR A 241 -0.27 -15.93 -19.85
C THR A 241 0.66 -15.72 -21.04
N HIS A 242 0.69 -14.50 -21.58
CA HIS A 242 1.55 -14.14 -22.72
C HIS A 242 2.84 -13.43 -22.30
N ASP A 243 2.98 -13.17 -20.99
CA ASP A 243 4.05 -12.35 -20.42
C ASP A 243 4.16 -10.94 -21.04
N GLU A 244 3.01 -10.28 -21.23
CA GLU A 244 2.90 -8.96 -21.88
C GLU A 244 2.49 -7.87 -20.89
N ILE A 245 3.23 -6.76 -20.87
CA ILE A 245 2.83 -5.56 -20.12
C ILE A 245 1.85 -4.74 -20.97
N GLN A 246 0.67 -4.49 -20.43
CA GLN A 246 -0.39 -3.75 -21.08
C GLN A 246 -0.48 -2.33 -20.54
N VAL A 247 -0.24 -1.35 -21.42
CA VAL A 247 -0.44 0.07 -21.13
C VAL A 247 -1.62 0.63 -21.88
N SER A 248 -2.33 1.57 -21.24
CA SER A 248 -3.47 2.26 -21.85
C SER A 248 -3.35 3.76 -21.65
N CYS A 249 -3.52 4.48 -22.76
CA CYS A 249 -3.58 5.94 -22.79
C CYS A 249 -5.01 6.36 -23.10
N VAL A 250 -5.86 6.39 -22.06
CA VAL A 250 -7.26 6.80 -22.21
C VAL A 250 -7.46 8.16 -21.56
N ILE A 251 -7.87 9.14 -22.35
CA ILE A 251 -8.31 10.44 -21.87
C ILE A 251 -9.84 10.44 -21.96
N PRO A 252 -10.57 10.39 -20.83
CA PRO A 252 -12.02 10.37 -20.87
C PRO A 252 -12.56 11.68 -21.46
N ALA A 253 -13.63 11.57 -22.25
CA ALA A 253 -14.38 12.73 -22.70
C ALA A 253 -14.98 13.47 -21.48
N GLN A 254 -14.88 14.80 -21.47
CA GLN A 254 -15.34 15.64 -20.38
C GLN A 254 -16.50 16.52 -20.88
N GLU A 255 -17.66 16.43 -20.24
CA GLU A 255 -18.84 17.25 -20.59
C GLU A 255 -18.64 18.73 -20.24
N GLN A 256 -17.94 19.02 -19.15
CA GLN A 256 -17.55 20.37 -18.74
C GLN A 256 -16.05 20.41 -18.58
N VAL A 257 -15.37 21.28 -19.34
CA VAL A 257 -13.92 21.37 -19.34
C VAL A 257 -13.49 22.46 -18.36
N THR A 258 -12.90 22.06 -17.24
CA THR A 258 -12.16 22.95 -16.35
C THR A 258 -10.68 22.61 -16.38
N LYS A 259 -9.82 23.57 -16.02
CA LYS A 259 -8.38 23.30 -15.93
C LYS A 259 -8.07 22.16 -14.96
N GLY A 260 -8.77 22.10 -13.82
CA GLY A 260 -8.64 20.99 -12.87
C GLY A 260 -9.00 19.63 -13.47
N LYS A 261 -10.04 19.57 -14.30
CA LYS A 261 -10.43 18.34 -15.01
C LYS A 261 -9.42 17.93 -16.08
N ILE A 262 -8.88 18.89 -16.82
CA ILE A 262 -7.80 18.62 -17.79
C ILE A 262 -6.56 18.09 -17.06
N ALA A 263 -6.14 18.74 -15.97
CA ALA A 263 -5.01 18.30 -15.16
C ALA A 263 -5.21 16.87 -14.64
N SER A 264 -6.41 16.57 -14.12
CA SER A 264 -6.78 15.23 -13.66
C SER A 264 -6.72 14.18 -14.79
N SER A 265 -7.25 14.50 -15.98
CA SER A 265 -7.21 13.60 -17.14
C SER A 265 -5.79 13.36 -17.69
N VAL A 266 -4.91 14.36 -17.62
CA VAL A 266 -3.50 14.16 -17.99
C VAL A 266 -2.78 13.32 -16.94
N ALA A 267 -3.05 13.57 -15.65
CA ALA A 267 -2.44 12.85 -14.54
C ALA A 267 -2.96 11.41 -14.37
N SER A 268 -4.15 11.09 -14.88
CA SER A 268 -4.72 9.74 -14.81
C SER A 268 -3.97 8.73 -15.70
N ILE A 269 -3.16 9.20 -16.64
CA ILE A 269 -2.29 8.34 -17.45
C ILE A 269 -1.09 7.93 -16.59
N TYR A 270 -1.20 6.74 -16.00
CA TYR A 270 -0.13 6.16 -15.19
C TYR A 270 0.97 5.57 -16.09
N ASP A 271 2.12 6.23 -16.16
CA ASP A 271 3.25 5.87 -17.02
C ASP A 271 4.61 6.02 -16.31
N PRO A 272 4.90 5.16 -15.31
CA PRO A 272 6.13 5.27 -14.53
C PRO A 272 7.41 5.04 -15.37
N MET A 273 7.29 4.34 -16.50
CA MET A 273 8.41 4.04 -17.41
C MET A 273 8.55 5.04 -18.56
N GLY A 274 7.57 5.93 -18.76
CA GLY A 274 7.60 6.92 -19.83
C GLY A 274 7.30 6.36 -21.23
N TRP A 275 6.74 5.15 -21.35
CA TRP A 275 6.45 4.51 -22.64
C TRP A 275 5.40 5.26 -23.46
N MET A 276 4.47 5.94 -22.80
CA MET A 276 3.38 6.70 -23.40
C MET A 276 3.71 8.19 -23.55
N LEU A 277 4.96 8.59 -23.35
CA LEU A 277 5.38 9.99 -23.45
C LEU A 277 5.06 10.61 -24.83
N PRO A 278 5.28 9.95 -25.98
CA PRO A 278 4.93 10.53 -27.29
C PRO A 278 3.42 10.82 -27.44
N LEU A 279 2.57 10.01 -26.81
CA LEU A 279 1.11 10.16 -26.85
C LEU A 279 0.63 11.27 -25.90
N SER A 280 1.18 11.30 -24.68
CA SER A 280 0.78 12.26 -23.64
C SER A 280 1.41 13.65 -23.80
N HIS A 281 2.46 13.80 -24.62
CA HIS A 281 3.22 15.04 -24.76
C HIS A 281 2.34 16.24 -25.15
N ARG A 282 1.46 16.09 -26.15
CA ARG A 282 0.55 17.18 -26.58
C ARG A 282 -0.38 17.63 -25.46
N ALA A 283 -0.90 16.69 -24.67
CA ALA A 283 -1.78 17.00 -23.55
C ALA A 283 -1.04 17.74 -22.43
N LYS A 284 0.22 17.36 -22.16
CA LYS A 284 1.10 18.07 -21.21
C LYS A 284 1.44 19.49 -21.68
N LEU A 285 1.70 19.69 -22.97
CA LEU A 285 1.91 21.03 -23.55
C LEU A 285 0.66 21.90 -23.44
N PHE A 286 -0.52 21.32 -23.69
CA PHE A 286 -1.78 22.03 -23.52
C PHE A 286 -2.02 22.42 -22.05
N LEU A 287 -1.77 21.52 -21.09
CA LEU A 287 -1.86 21.87 -19.67
C LEU A 287 -0.90 23.02 -19.31
N GLN A 288 0.33 23.00 -19.85
CA GLN A 288 1.29 24.08 -19.67
C GLN A 288 0.81 25.41 -20.28
N SER A 289 0.15 25.39 -21.45
CA SER A 289 -0.35 26.63 -22.07
C SER A 289 -1.48 27.25 -21.26
N LEU A 290 -2.36 26.44 -20.66
CA LEU A 290 -3.41 26.92 -19.76
C LEU A 290 -2.83 27.59 -18.50
N TRP A 291 -1.72 27.05 -17.97
CA TRP A 291 -1.00 27.67 -16.84
C TRP A 291 -0.40 29.01 -17.22
N LYS A 292 0.26 29.10 -18.38
CA LYS A 292 0.85 30.35 -18.88
C LYS A 292 -0.22 31.42 -19.14
N ALA A 293 -1.40 31.01 -19.59
CA ALA A 293 -2.52 31.89 -19.85
C ALA A 293 -3.37 32.21 -18.61
N GLN A 294 -2.98 31.74 -17.42
CA GLN A 294 -3.67 32.03 -16.14
C GLN A 294 -5.16 31.65 -16.13
N PHE A 295 -5.57 30.62 -16.89
CA PHE A 295 -6.89 30.04 -16.71
C PHE A 295 -7.00 29.41 -15.32
N GLU A 296 -8.14 29.57 -14.65
CA GLU A 296 -8.49 28.91 -13.38
C GLU A 296 -9.10 27.52 -13.59
#